data_AF-A0AA45HI60-F1
#
_entry.id   AF-A0AA45HI60-F1
#
_cell.length_a   1.000
_cell.length_b   1.000
_cell.length_c   1.000
_cell.angle_alpha   90.00
_cell.angle_beta   90.00
_cell.angle_gamma   90.00
#
_symmetry.space_group_name_H-M   'P 1'
#
loop_
_entity.id
_entity.type
_entity.pdbx_description
1 polymer ?
#
loop_
_entity_poly.entity_id
_entity_poly.type
_entity_poly.pdbx_seq_one_letter_code
_entity_poly.pdbx_strand_id
1 'polypeptide(L)'
;MGLKYISFIIISFFTIYLFGLSFISSFQDNIYVFLVLLFLILGILNSIIREFFLISKKDKKFLKFNFEDIFFVFLGAFIAYVLNIYLKQGAIIAASLVGIISSSFLKNKSIPIYTGAFAGMVSPDLYHDFYHIIIVSLITGIFYVLSKDVFKGIGGKLGATAFVSWVLLSFIFDFSFIKGEFYYDLDFVVFFISFLGVFLTFFLQYYLNKDLVASSSILSLLGALIFPVIFFEKGVDLSILFMASTFAGMSTDKKINNFAFMVLVSFFVSIIFVYSYSHFGGGGGKLGTISFGCVLGVKGICNFFNRHNIFILKK
;
A
#
# COMPACT_ATOMS: atom_id res chain seq x y z
N MET A 1 4.92 25.07 11.51
CA MET A 1 4.19 23.78 11.58
C MET A 1 4.97 22.77 10.75
N GLY A 2 5.49 21.70 11.36
CA GLY A 2 6.52 20.87 10.71
C GLY A 2 6.02 20.12 9.47
N LEU A 3 6.80 20.14 8.39
CA LEU A 3 6.58 19.43 7.11
C LEU A 3 6.08 17.98 7.25
N LYS A 4 6.45 17.28 8.34
CA LYS A 4 5.94 15.94 8.69
C LYS A 4 4.42 15.88 8.87
N TYR A 5 3.81 16.91 9.47
CA TYR A 5 2.36 16.96 9.70
C TYR A 5 1.56 17.07 8.41
N ILE A 6 2.09 17.77 7.40
CA ILE A 6 1.46 17.89 6.08
C ILE A 6 1.34 16.50 5.45
N SER A 7 2.45 15.75 5.38
CA SER A 7 2.41 14.39 4.84
C SER A 7 1.52 13.44 5.66
N PHE A 8 1.52 13.57 6.99
CA PHE A 8 0.63 12.79 7.86
C PHE A 8 -0.84 13.03 7.53
N ILE A 9 -1.26 14.29 7.45
CA ILE A 9 -2.65 14.66 7.18
C ILE A 9 -3.06 14.17 5.79
N ILE A 10 -2.23 14.41 4.77
CA ILE A 10 -2.55 14.05 3.39
C ILE A 10 -2.65 12.53 3.21
N ILE A 11 -1.67 11.76 3.68
CA ILE A 11 -1.72 10.29 3.59
C ILE A 11 -2.92 9.73 4.36
N SER A 12 -3.20 10.28 5.55
CA SER A 12 -4.37 9.88 6.34
C SER A 12 -5.68 10.16 5.62
N PHE A 13 -5.84 11.36 5.06
CA PHE A 13 -7.04 11.78 4.34
C PHE A 13 -7.31 10.88 3.15
N PHE A 14 -6.33 10.67 2.27
CA PHE A 14 -6.54 9.82 1.09
C PHE A 14 -6.71 8.34 1.42
N THR A 15 -6.13 7.86 2.52
CA THR A 15 -6.41 6.51 3.04
C THR A 15 -7.88 6.41 3.49
N ILE A 16 -8.35 7.35 4.31
CA ILE A 16 -9.76 7.39 4.74
C ILE A 16 -10.69 7.55 3.54
N TYR A 17 -10.31 8.35 2.54
CA TYR A 17 -11.12 8.58 1.35
C TYR A 17 -11.33 7.29 0.55
N LEU A 18 -10.26 6.54 0.23
CA LEU A 18 -10.36 5.25 -0.47
C LEU A 18 -11.22 4.25 0.31
N PHE A 19 -11.02 4.18 1.63
CA PHE A 19 -11.77 3.26 2.50
C PHE A 19 -13.23 3.69 2.66
N GLY A 20 -13.51 5.00 2.67
CA GLY A 20 -14.86 5.55 2.71
C GLY A 20 -15.64 5.25 1.43
N LEU A 21 -15.01 5.36 0.25
CA LEU A 21 -15.63 4.93 -1.00
C LEU A 21 -15.92 3.43 -1.01
N SER A 22 -14.98 2.62 -0.52
CA SER A 22 -15.16 1.16 -0.41
C SER A 22 -16.30 0.81 0.56
N PHE A 23 -16.42 1.55 1.66
CA PHE A 23 -17.51 1.42 2.62
C PHE A 23 -18.86 1.77 2.01
N ILE A 24 -18.96 2.86 1.24
CA ILE A 24 -20.19 3.22 0.52
C ILE A 24 -20.56 2.12 -0.50
N SER A 25 -19.59 1.60 -1.26
CA SER A 25 -19.83 0.48 -2.17
C SER A 25 -20.34 -0.77 -1.46
N SER A 26 -19.80 -1.09 -0.27
CA SER A 26 -20.27 -2.23 0.51
C SER A 26 -21.70 -2.07 1.04
N PHE A 27 -22.18 -0.83 1.26
CA PHE A 27 -23.55 -0.60 1.70
C PHE A 27 -24.58 -1.01 0.64
N GLN A 28 -24.26 -0.78 -0.63
CA GLN A 28 -25.12 -1.08 -1.76
C GLN A 28 -25.16 -2.58 -2.09
N ASP A 29 -24.09 -3.29 -1.74
CA ASP A 29 -23.88 -4.70 -2.12
C ASP A 29 -24.16 -5.67 -0.96
N ASN A 30 -23.55 -5.48 0.22
CA ASN A 30 -23.67 -6.42 1.33
C ASN A 30 -23.57 -5.75 2.71
N ILE A 31 -24.68 -5.75 3.46
CA ILE A 31 -24.77 -5.11 4.78
C ILE A 31 -23.79 -5.69 5.82
N TYR A 32 -23.45 -6.98 5.74
CA TYR A 32 -22.49 -7.58 6.65
C TYR A 32 -21.09 -7.05 6.39
N VAL A 33 -20.71 -6.92 5.12
CA VAL A 33 -19.42 -6.33 4.76
C VAL A 33 -19.36 -4.87 5.14
N PHE A 34 -20.45 -4.13 4.96
CA PHE A 34 -20.59 -2.75 5.43
C PHE A 34 -20.30 -2.63 6.94
N LEU A 35 -20.90 -3.48 7.78
CA LEU A 35 -20.64 -3.47 9.22
C LEU A 35 -19.19 -3.82 9.57
N VAL A 36 -18.60 -4.78 8.85
CA VAL A 36 -17.19 -5.16 9.01
C VAL A 36 -16.26 -3.99 8.64
N LEU A 37 -16.54 -3.28 7.54
CA LEU A 37 -15.77 -2.12 7.11
C LEU A 37 -15.94 -0.90 8.02
N LEU A 38 -17.12 -0.71 8.63
CA LEU A 38 -17.32 0.29 9.68
C LEU A 38 -16.31 0.09 10.82
N PHE A 39 -16.16 -1.15 11.27
CA PHE A 39 -15.24 -1.50 12.34
C PHE A 39 -13.77 -1.24 11.94
N LEU A 40 -13.42 -1.54 10.69
CA LEU A 40 -12.10 -1.25 10.14
C LEU A 40 -11.80 0.25 10.11
N ILE A 41 -12.75 1.07 9.65
CA ILE A 41 -12.62 2.54 9.60
C ILE A 41 -12.42 3.11 11.01
N LEU A 42 -13.19 2.66 12.01
CA LEU A 42 -12.99 3.05 13.40
C LEU A 42 -11.59 2.67 13.91
N GLY A 43 -11.10 1.49 13.50
CA GLY A 43 -9.72 1.08 13.71
C GLY A 43 -8.71 2.05 13.11
N ILE A 44 -8.88 2.43 11.84
CA ILE A 44 -8.00 3.37 11.14
C ILE A 44 -7.96 4.71 11.87
N LEU A 45 -9.13 5.25 12.24
CA LEU A 45 -9.25 6.51 12.98
C LEU A 45 -8.51 6.44 14.33
N ASN A 46 -8.72 5.38 15.12
CA ASN A 46 -8.01 5.19 16.40
C ASN A 46 -6.48 5.11 16.19
N SER A 47 -6.03 4.45 15.12
CA SER A 47 -4.61 4.32 14.78
C SER A 47 -3.99 5.65 14.35
N ILE A 48 -4.70 6.44 13.52
CA ILE A 48 -4.30 7.80 13.10
C ILE A 48 -4.17 8.69 14.33
N ILE A 49 -5.16 8.74 15.22
CA ILE A 49 -5.11 9.55 16.45
C ILE A 49 -3.89 9.19 17.29
N ARG A 50 -3.58 7.90 17.45
CA ARG A 50 -2.41 7.44 18.21
C ARG A 50 -1.10 7.83 17.54
N GLU A 51 -0.97 7.63 16.23
CA GLU A 51 0.23 8.00 15.48
C GLU A 51 0.44 9.53 15.49
N PHE A 52 -0.62 10.33 15.48
CA PHE A 52 -0.55 11.78 15.67
C PHE A 52 0.10 12.16 17.02
N PHE A 53 -0.37 11.56 18.11
CA PHE A 53 0.23 11.80 19.43
C PHE A 53 1.68 11.32 19.53
N LEU A 54 2.05 10.23 18.83
CA LEU A 54 3.43 9.75 18.77
C LEU A 54 4.35 10.73 18.04
N ILE A 55 3.89 11.31 16.93
CA ILE A 55 4.63 12.32 16.15
C ILE A 55 4.79 13.61 16.96
N SER A 56 3.77 13.99 17.73
CA SER A 56 3.79 15.17 18.61
C SER A 56 4.78 15.02 19.77
N LYS A 57 4.89 13.81 20.33
CA LYS A 57 5.87 13.49 21.41
C LYS A 57 7.30 13.33 20.91
N LYS A 58 7.51 12.82 19.69
CA LYS A 58 8.85 12.66 19.09
C LYS A 58 9.30 13.94 18.39
N ASP A 59 10.04 14.73 19.17
CA ASP A 59 11.16 15.60 18.82
C ASP A 59 10.95 16.76 17.81
N LYS A 60 11.62 17.88 18.13
CA LYS A 60 11.62 19.19 17.45
C LYS A 60 12.63 19.27 16.29
N LYS A 61 13.24 18.15 15.89
CA LYS A 61 14.24 18.13 14.80
C LYS A 61 13.58 18.49 13.47
N PHE A 62 14.19 19.44 12.75
CA PHE A 62 13.81 19.77 11.39
C PHE A 62 14.07 18.57 10.48
N LEU A 63 13.09 18.24 9.64
CA LEU A 63 13.25 17.28 8.56
C LEU A 63 14.39 17.76 7.65
N LYS A 64 15.42 16.94 7.46
CA LYS A 64 16.42 17.19 6.42
C LYS A 64 15.83 16.76 5.09
N PHE A 65 15.63 17.71 4.21
CA PHE A 65 15.16 17.45 2.85
C PHE A 65 16.30 16.78 2.07
N ASN A 66 16.11 15.54 1.62
CA ASN A 66 17.16 14.78 0.94
C ASN A 66 16.83 14.62 -0.55
N PHE A 67 17.47 15.44 -1.37
CA PHE A 67 17.31 15.41 -2.84
C PHE A 67 17.73 14.08 -3.46
N GLU A 68 18.65 13.34 -2.83
CA GLU A 68 19.09 12.04 -3.31
C GLU A 68 17.94 11.02 -3.31
N ASP A 69 17.09 11.04 -2.27
CA ASP A 69 15.92 10.15 -2.22
C ASP A 69 14.92 10.47 -3.34
N ILE A 70 14.72 11.76 -3.65
CA ILE A 70 13.83 12.20 -4.71
C ILE A 70 14.33 11.69 -6.06
N PHE A 71 15.63 11.81 -6.31
CA PHE A 71 16.25 11.28 -7.52
C PHE A 71 16.05 9.77 -7.65
N PHE A 72 16.23 9.00 -6.57
CA PHE A 72 16.03 7.55 -6.61
C PHE A 72 14.56 7.14 -6.77
N VAL A 73 13.62 7.90 -6.20
CA VAL A 73 12.18 7.74 -6.47
C VAL A 73 11.89 8.02 -7.95
N PHE A 74 12.43 9.09 -8.51
CA PHE A 74 12.29 9.41 -9.93
C PHE A 74 12.83 8.28 -10.82
N LEU A 75 14.05 7.80 -10.52
CA LEU A 75 14.69 6.72 -11.27
C LEU A 75 13.86 5.43 -11.23
N GLY A 76 13.36 5.04 -10.05
CA GLY A 76 12.51 3.86 -9.91
C GLY A 76 11.20 3.97 -10.68
N ALA A 77 10.57 5.15 -10.66
CA ALA A 77 9.36 5.42 -11.43
C ALA A 77 9.61 5.33 -12.93
N PHE A 78 10.69 5.96 -13.41
CA PHE A 78 11.06 5.94 -14.81
C PHE A 78 11.34 4.53 -15.32
N ILE A 79 12.14 3.74 -14.60
CA ILE A 79 12.46 2.36 -15.01
C ILE A 79 11.20 1.48 -15.02
N ALA A 80 10.37 1.56 -13.96
CA ALA A 80 9.12 0.79 -13.91
C ALA A 80 8.17 1.20 -15.03
N TYR A 81 8.07 2.50 -15.33
CA TYR A 81 7.27 3.01 -16.43
C TYR A 81 7.73 2.48 -17.78
N VAL A 82 9.05 2.49 -18.04
CA VAL A 82 9.61 1.98 -19.30
C VAL A 82 9.37 0.48 -19.46
N LEU A 83 9.61 -0.30 -18.41
CA LEU A 83 9.35 -1.75 -18.42
C LEU A 83 7.86 -2.05 -18.66
N ASN A 84 6.98 -1.27 -18.05
CA ASN A 84 5.53 -1.47 -18.11
C ASN A 84 4.95 -1.04 -19.46
N ILE A 85 5.15 0.23 -19.87
CA ILE A 85 4.49 0.83 -21.03
C ILE A 85 5.23 0.52 -22.33
N TYR A 86 6.53 0.77 -22.39
CA TYR A 86 7.28 0.63 -23.65
C TYR A 86 7.69 -0.82 -23.91
N LEU A 87 8.07 -1.57 -22.86
CA LEU A 87 8.47 -2.98 -22.99
C LEU A 87 7.32 -3.97 -22.72
N LYS A 88 6.12 -3.48 -22.41
CA LYS A 88 4.88 -4.27 -22.26
C LYS A 88 5.01 -5.47 -21.32
N GLN A 89 5.84 -5.35 -20.27
CA GLN A 89 6.04 -6.44 -19.31
C GLN A 89 4.89 -6.54 -18.30
N GLY A 90 4.05 -5.51 -18.20
CA GLY A 90 2.97 -5.42 -17.22
C GLY A 90 3.41 -4.80 -15.89
N ALA A 91 2.47 -4.11 -15.26
CA ALA A 91 2.72 -3.22 -14.12
C ALA A 91 3.37 -3.93 -12.92
N ILE A 92 2.90 -5.14 -12.57
CA ILE A 92 3.41 -5.92 -11.43
C ILE A 92 4.82 -6.42 -11.70
N ILE A 93 5.05 -7.00 -12.90
CA ILE A 93 6.36 -7.54 -13.28
C ILE A 93 7.39 -6.41 -13.31
N ALA A 94 7.05 -5.28 -13.95
CA ALA A 94 7.91 -4.10 -14.01
C ALA A 94 8.33 -3.61 -12.61
N ALA A 95 7.38 -3.39 -11.70
CA ALA A 95 7.68 -2.94 -10.34
C ALA A 95 8.50 -3.96 -9.55
N SER A 96 8.20 -5.26 -9.73
CA SER A 96 8.92 -6.34 -9.07
C SER A 96 10.37 -6.45 -9.52
N LEU A 97 10.64 -6.34 -10.82
CA LEU A 97 12.01 -6.32 -11.36
C LEU A 97 12.81 -5.14 -10.80
N VAL A 98 12.22 -3.94 -10.76
CA VAL A 98 12.86 -2.76 -10.15
C VAL A 98 13.16 -3.00 -8.66
N GLY A 99 12.24 -3.62 -7.92
CA GLY A 99 12.45 -3.99 -6.52
C GLY A 99 13.59 -5.00 -6.32
N ILE A 100 13.64 -6.06 -7.12
CA ILE A 100 14.68 -7.12 -7.05
C ILE A 100 16.06 -6.53 -7.39
N ILE A 101 16.16 -5.78 -8.49
CA ILE A 101 17.43 -5.18 -8.93
C ILE A 101 17.92 -4.18 -7.88
N SER A 102 17.05 -3.28 -7.40
CA SER A 102 17.45 -2.27 -6.42
C SER A 102 17.82 -2.88 -5.07
N SER A 103 17.12 -3.90 -4.60
CA SER A 103 17.47 -4.61 -3.35
C SER A 103 18.75 -5.46 -3.47
N SER A 104 19.12 -5.89 -4.68
CA SER A 104 20.35 -6.66 -4.91
C SER A 104 21.58 -5.76 -5.03
N PHE A 105 21.49 -4.69 -5.82
CA PHE A 105 22.65 -3.85 -6.19
C PHE A 105 22.72 -2.51 -5.46
N LEU A 106 21.59 -1.98 -4.98
CA LEU A 106 21.47 -0.64 -4.41
C LEU A 106 20.75 -0.69 -3.05
N LYS A 107 21.12 -1.63 -2.17
CA LYS A 107 20.45 -1.91 -0.88
C LYS A 107 20.06 -0.67 -0.07
N ASN A 108 20.95 0.31 0.05
CA ASN A 108 20.70 1.53 0.83
C ASN A 108 19.66 2.48 0.18
N LYS A 109 19.34 2.26 -1.09
CA LYS A 109 18.43 3.07 -1.93
C LYS A 109 17.24 2.25 -2.46
N SER A 110 17.11 0.99 -2.07
CA SER A 110 16.03 0.11 -2.57
C SER A 110 14.65 0.66 -2.22
N ILE A 111 14.46 1.19 -1.00
CA ILE A 111 13.19 1.74 -0.53
C ILE A 111 12.71 2.94 -1.37
N PRO A 112 13.50 4.02 -1.59
CA PRO A 112 13.07 5.11 -2.46
C PRO A 112 12.87 4.65 -3.91
N ILE A 113 13.74 3.78 -4.46
CA ILE A 113 13.57 3.25 -5.82
C ILE A 113 12.25 2.48 -5.94
N TYR A 114 11.94 1.60 -5.00
CA TYR A 114 10.70 0.81 -5.02
C TYR A 114 9.45 1.67 -4.80
N THR A 115 9.56 2.75 -4.02
CA THR A 115 8.50 3.77 -3.91
C THR A 115 8.22 4.42 -5.27
N GLY A 116 9.28 4.76 -6.00
CA GLY A 116 9.19 5.22 -7.38
C GLY A 116 8.51 4.22 -8.30
N ALA A 117 8.89 2.95 -8.21
CA ALA A 117 8.30 1.89 -9.02
C ALA A 117 6.77 1.83 -8.89
N PHE A 118 6.22 2.10 -7.70
CA PHE A 118 4.78 2.20 -7.49
C PHE A 118 4.13 3.43 -8.15
N ALA A 119 4.86 4.51 -8.38
CA ALA A 119 4.37 5.61 -9.20
C ALA A 119 4.43 5.27 -10.69
N GLY A 120 5.46 4.53 -11.13
CA GLY A 120 5.66 4.13 -12.54
C GLY A 120 4.77 2.98 -13.03
N MET A 121 4.13 2.23 -12.13
CA MET A 121 3.25 1.10 -12.46
C MET A 121 1.83 1.50 -12.92
N VAL A 122 1.70 2.63 -13.60
CA VAL A 122 0.42 3.14 -14.13
C VAL A 122 -0.18 2.18 -15.16
N SER A 123 -1.51 2.04 -15.20
CA SER A 123 -2.14 1.25 -16.26
C SER A 123 -1.90 1.90 -17.64
N PRO A 124 -1.58 1.12 -18.68
CA PRO A 124 -1.63 1.58 -20.07
C PRO A 124 -2.96 2.22 -20.45
N ASP A 125 -4.06 1.81 -19.82
CA ASP A 125 -5.42 2.27 -20.11
C ASP A 125 -5.81 3.56 -19.37
N LEU A 126 -5.02 4.00 -18.39
CA LEU A 126 -5.23 5.30 -17.77
C LEU A 126 -4.76 6.37 -18.75
N TYR A 127 -5.54 7.42 -18.98
CA TYR A 127 -5.06 8.54 -19.79
C TYR A 127 -3.84 9.19 -19.14
N HIS A 128 -2.66 9.05 -19.77
CA HIS A 128 -1.42 9.62 -19.30
C HIS A 128 -0.43 9.82 -20.45
N ASP A 129 0.52 10.71 -20.22
CA ASP A 129 1.63 11.03 -21.13
C ASP A 129 2.94 10.97 -20.34
N PHE A 130 4.07 11.01 -21.05
CA PHE A 130 5.39 10.98 -20.44
C PHE A 130 5.61 12.08 -19.39
N TYR A 131 5.12 13.29 -19.62
CA TYR A 131 5.27 14.40 -18.66
C TYR A 131 4.49 14.17 -17.35
N HIS A 132 3.36 13.45 -17.41
CA HIS A 132 2.60 13.06 -16.21
C HIS A 132 3.47 12.19 -15.30
N ILE A 133 4.29 11.30 -15.87
CA ILE A 133 5.23 10.44 -15.11
C ILE A 133 6.36 11.26 -14.47
N ILE A 134 6.90 12.25 -15.18
CA ILE A 134 7.89 13.16 -14.62
C ILE A 134 7.32 13.89 -13.40
N ILE A 135 6.13 14.47 -13.54
CA ILE A 135 5.52 15.27 -12.47
C ILE A 135 5.12 14.38 -11.28
N VAL A 136 4.46 13.24 -11.54
CA VAL A 136 3.99 12.35 -10.45
C VAL A 136 5.15 11.74 -9.67
N SER A 137 6.28 11.44 -10.33
CA SER A 137 7.45 10.88 -9.66
C SER A 137 8.18 11.92 -8.80
N LEU A 138 8.23 13.19 -9.23
CA LEU A 138 8.72 14.30 -8.40
C LEU A 138 7.81 14.53 -7.18
N ILE A 139 6.49 14.57 -7.38
CA ILE A 139 5.52 14.68 -6.27
C ILE A 139 5.69 13.50 -5.31
N THR A 140 5.81 12.27 -5.82
CA THR A 140 6.04 11.06 -5.01
C THR A 140 7.33 11.17 -4.21
N GLY A 141 8.43 11.65 -4.82
CA GLY A 141 9.70 11.83 -4.14
C GLY A 141 9.62 12.84 -3.00
N ILE A 142 8.93 13.96 -3.22
CA ILE A 142 8.67 14.97 -2.18
C ILE A 142 7.86 14.34 -1.04
N PHE A 143 6.73 13.69 -1.32
CA PHE A 143 5.91 13.04 -0.29
C PHE A 143 6.64 11.92 0.45
N TYR A 144 7.49 11.16 -0.25
CA TYR A 144 8.35 10.15 0.35
C TYR A 144 9.27 10.77 1.41
N VAL A 145 10.01 11.84 1.06
CA VAL A 145 10.90 12.55 2.00
C VAL A 145 10.13 13.12 3.19
N LEU A 146 8.97 13.75 2.94
CA LEU A 146 8.14 14.36 3.98
C LEU A 146 7.54 13.31 4.95
N SER A 147 7.21 12.11 4.44
CA SER A 147 6.57 11.04 5.20
C SER A 147 7.54 10.04 5.84
N LYS A 148 8.86 10.23 5.72
CA LYS A 148 9.87 9.35 6.34
C LYS A 148 9.65 9.16 7.83
N ASP A 149 9.32 10.25 8.52
CA ASP A 149 9.15 10.26 9.97
C ASP A 149 7.75 9.88 10.45
N VAL A 150 6.86 9.56 9.51
CA VAL A 150 5.45 9.33 9.75
C VAL A 150 5.12 7.86 9.48
N PHE A 151 4.24 7.26 10.30
CA PHE A 151 3.77 5.88 10.11
C PHE A 151 4.90 4.84 9.94
N LYS A 152 6.00 4.99 10.71
CA LYS A 152 7.18 4.12 10.58
C LYS A 152 6.81 2.65 10.82
N GLY A 153 7.31 1.79 9.92
CA GLY A 153 7.17 0.33 10.00
C GLY A 153 5.80 -0.23 9.61
N ILE A 154 4.88 0.60 9.11
CA ILE A 154 3.58 0.16 8.59
C ILE A 154 3.74 -0.17 7.10
N GLY A 155 3.43 -1.40 6.72
CA GLY A 155 3.44 -1.89 5.34
C GLY A 155 2.48 -1.10 4.44
N GLY A 156 2.74 -1.07 3.14
CA GLY A 156 1.92 -0.34 2.16
C GLY A 156 2.16 1.17 2.07
N LYS A 157 2.81 1.80 3.06
CA LYS A 157 3.05 3.27 3.09
C LYS A 157 3.69 3.82 1.80
N LEU A 158 4.64 3.08 1.22
CA LEU A 158 5.33 3.50 0.00
C LEU A 158 4.35 3.63 -1.19
N GLY A 159 3.49 2.63 -1.39
CA GLY A 159 2.45 2.73 -2.42
C GLY A 159 1.40 3.79 -2.07
N ALA A 160 1.08 3.99 -0.79
CA ALA A 160 0.19 5.08 -0.37
C ALA A 160 0.74 6.47 -0.77
N THR A 161 2.06 6.69 -0.68
CA THR A 161 2.66 7.94 -1.16
C THR A 161 2.57 8.11 -2.68
N ALA A 162 2.72 7.04 -3.45
CA ALA A 162 2.53 7.07 -4.91
C ALA A 162 1.05 7.32 -5.28
N PHE A 163 0.12 6.68 -4.57
CA PHE A 163 -1.32 6.87 -4.75
C PHE A 163 -1.76 8.32 -4.54
N VAL A 164 -1.35 8.91 -3.42
CA VAL A 164 -1.59 10.34 -3.14
C VAL A 164 -1.10 11.21 -4.29
N SER A 165 0.07 10.89 -4.84
CA SER A 165 0.67 11.66 -5.93
C SER A 165 -0.15 11.57 -7.22
N TRP A 166 -0.64 10.39 -7.58
CA TRP A 166 -1.53 10.19 -8.73
C TRP A 166 -2.87 10.90 -8.56
N VAL A 167 -3.48 10.86 -7.37
CA VAL A 167 -4.75 11.54 -7.10
C VAL A 167 -4.57 13.07 -7.10
N LEU A 168 -3.44 13.59 -6.61
CA LEU A 168 -3.14 15.01 -6.73
C LEU A 168 -2.92 15.42 -8.20
N LEU A 169 -2.23 14.59 -8.97
CA LEU A 169 -2.00 14.85 -10.39
C LEU A 169 -3.31 14.89 -11.18
N SER A 170 -4.28 14.01 -10.87
CA SER A 170 -5.57 14.01 -11.56
C SER A 170 -6.35 15.31 -11.35
N PHE A 171 -6.20 15.99 -10.21
CA PHE A 171 -6.81 17.31 -10.00
C PHE A 171 -6.11 18.43 -10.79
N ILE A 172 -4.81 18.28 -11.08
CA ILE A 172 -4.04 19.27 -11.83
C ILE A 172 -4.32 19.17 -13.34
N PHE A 173 -4.46 17.94 -13.85
CA PHE A 173 -4.59 17.66 -15.28
C PHE A 173 -5.99 17.18 -15.69
N ASP A 174 -6.95 17.14 -14.76
CA ASP A 174 -8.37 16.81 -14.96
C ASP A 174 -8.61 15.51 -15.75
N PHE A 175 -7.87 14.44 -15.41
CA PHE A 175 -8.12 13.10 -15.97
C PHE A 175 -8.85 12.21 -14.97
N SER A 176 -9.76 11.38 -15.48
CA SER A 176 -10.50 10.41 -14.69
C SER A 176 -9.73 9.09 -14.54
N PHE A 177 -9.77 8.52 -13.35
CA PHE A 177 -9.32 7.15 -13.13
C PHE A 177 -10.22 6.13 -13.82
N ILE A 178 -9.65 4.97 -14.13
CA ILE A 178 -10.39 3.84 -14.70
C ILE A 178 -11.44 3.39 -13.69
N LYS A 179 -12.69 3.34 -14.14
CA LYS A 179 -13.79 2.73 -13.39
C LYS A 179 -13.87 1.26 -13.81
N GLY A 180 -13.44 0.36 -12.92
CA GLY A 180 -13.68 -1.06 -13.09
C GLY A 180 -15.12 -1.42 -12.74
N GLU A 181 -15.64 -2.50 -13.29
CA GLU A 181 -16.90 -3.10 -12.84
C GLU A 181 -16.63 -4.05 -11.67
N PHE A 182 -17.50 -4.05 -10.67
CA PHE A 182 -17.40 -4.92 -9.51
C PHE A 182 -17.85 -6.33 -9.90
N TYR A 183 -16.91 -7.27 -10.02
CA TYR A 183 -17.20 -8.64 -10.49
C TYR A 183 -16.62 -9.75 -9.60
N TYR A 184 -16.07 -9.41 -8.44
CA TYR A 184 -15.38 -10.39 -7.59
C TYR A 184 -16.19 -10.75 -6.36
N ASP A 185 -16.60 -12.02 -6.30
CA ASP A 185 -17.09 -12.62 -5.07
C ASP A 185 -15.97 -12.70 -4.03
N LEU A 186 -16.30 -12.36 -2.78
CA LEU A 186 -15.45 -12.65 -1.64
C LEU A 186 -15.45 -14.16 -1.36
N ASP A 187 -14.57 -14.88 -2.06
CA ASP A 187 -14.41 -16.32 -1.92
C ASP A 187 -13.17 -16.71 -1.08
N PHE A 188 -13.07 -18.01 -0.79
CA PHE A 188 -11.96 -18.57 -0.03
C PHE A 188 -10.61 -18.40 -0.75
N VAL A 189 -10.59 -18.40 -2.09
CA VAL A 189 -9.36 -18.28 -2.88
C VAL A 189 -8.79 -16.87 -2.73
N VAL A 190 -9.61 -15.83 -2.84
CA VAL A 190 -9.21 -14.43 -2.60
C VAL A 190 -8.60 -14.28 -1.21
N PHE A 191 -9.27 -14.79 -0.18
CA PHE A 191 -8.74 -14.74 1.19
C PHE A 191 -7.42 -15.50 1.32
N PHE A 192 -7.33 -16.71 0.77
CA PHE A 192 -6.16 -17.57 0.89
C PHE A 192 -4.94 -16.98 0.17
N ILE A 193 -5.11 -16.44 -1.03
CA ILE A 193 -4.05 -15.72 -1.77
C ILE A 193 -3.58 -14.51 -0.96
N SER A 194 -4.51 -13.74 -0.39
CA SER A 194 -4.14 -12.62 0.46
C SER A 194 -3.34 -13.07 1.69
N PHE A 195 -3.77 -14.13 2.36
CA PHE A 195 -3.08 -14.71 3.50
C PHE A 195 -1.67 -15.18 3.16
N LEU A 196 -1.50 -15.91 2.06
CA LEU A 196 -0.19 -16.33 1.58
C LEU A 196 0.73 -15.13 1.32
N GLY A 197 0.22 -14.05 0.72
CA GLY A 197 1.01 -12.85 0.45
C GLY A 197 1.54 -12.18 1.72
N VAL A 198 0.68 -11.99 2.72
CA VAL A 198 1.08 -11.43 4.03
C VAL A 198 2.06 -12.36 4.74
N PHE A 199 1.70 -13.64 4.87
CA PHE A 199 2.45 -14.63 5.62
C PHE A 199 3.85 -14.87 5.03
N LEU A 200 3.94 -15.14 3.72
CA LEU A 200 5.22 -15.42 3.08
C LEU A 200 6.14 -14.20 3.12
N THR A 201 5.61 -12.99 2.91
CA THR A 201 6.44 -11.78 2.96
C THR A 201 7.00 -11.55 4.37
N PHE A 202 6.14 -11.68 5.39
CA PHE A 202 6.58 -11.61 6.78
C PHE A 202 7.60 -12.70 7.11
N PHE A 203 7.39 -13.92 6.61
CA PHE A 203 8.29 -15.05 6.83
C PHE A 203 9.68 -14.81 6.23
N LEU A 204 9.76 -14.38 4.96
CA LEU A 204 11.02 -14.03 4.30
C LEU A 204 11.76 -12.92 5.05
N GLN A 205 11.04 -11.89 5.48
CA GLN A 205 11.63 -10.75 6.16
C GLN A 205 12.13 -11.12 7.57
N TYR A 206 11.27 -11.73 8.38
CA TYR A 206 11.53 -11.94 9.81
C TYR A 206 12.38 -13.17 10.08
N TYR A 207 12.05 -14.32 9.48
CA TYR A 207 12.73 -15.58 9.76
C TYR A 207 13.95 -15.81 8.85
N LEU A 208 13.92 -15.31 7.62
CA LEU A 208 15.05 -15.46 6.67
C LEU A 208 15.92 -14.20 6.54
N ASN A 209 15.68 -13.17 7.36
CA ASN A 209 16.42 -11.90 7.36
C ASN A 209 16.58 -11.27 5.97
N LYS A 210 15.61 -11.47 5.08
CA LYS A 210 15.62 -10.85 3.74
C LYS A 210 15.22 -9.38 3.86
N ASP A 211 15.75 -8.57 2.95
CA ASP A 211 15.38 -7.15 2.85
C ASP A 211 13.87 -7.00 2.58
N LEU A 212 13.29 -5.91 3.10
CA LEU A 212 11.88 -5.56 2.94
C LEU A 212 11.44 -5.54 1.47
N VAL A 213 12.23 -4.86 0.63
CA VAL A 213 11.93 -4.70 -0.80
C VAL A 213 12.12 -6.02 -1.52
N ALA A 214 13.21 -6.75 -1.23
CA ALA A 214 13.46 -8.07 -1.82
C ALA A 214 12.32 -9.06 -1.53
N SER A 215 11.85 -9.11 -0.27
CA SER A 215 10.81 -10.06 0.16
C SER A 215 9.50 -9.85 -0.60
N SER A 216 9.03 -8.60 -0.69
CA SER A 216 7.81 -8.27 -1.44
C SER A 216 7.97 -8.42 -2.95
N SER A 217 9.09 -7.95 -3.51
CA SER A 217 9.29 -7.96 -4.97
C SER A 217 9.48 -9.36 -5.56
N ILE A 218 10.19 -10.26 -4.87
CA ILE A 218 10.31 -11.66 -5.30
C ILE A 218 8.95 -12.34 -5.31
N LEU A 219 8.18 -12.18 -4.23
CA LEU A 219 6.84 -12.79 -4.13
C LEU A 219 5.88 -12.18 -5.16
N SER A 220 5.88 -10.86 -5.34
CA SER A 220 5.04 -10.20 -6.34
C SER A 220 5.35 -10.66 -7.76
N LEU A 221 6.63 -10.86 -8.09
CA LEU A 221 7.03 -11.45 -9.39
C LEU A 221 6.50 -12.88 -9.54
N LEU A 222 6.67 -13.72 -8.51
CA LEU A 222 6.16 -15.09 -8.54
C LEU A 222 4.64 -15.13 -8.71
N GLY A 223 3.90 -14.30 -7.98
CA GLY A 223 2.45 -14.19 -8.12
C GLY A 223 2.01 -13.73 -9.51
N ALA A 224 2.76 -12.81 -10.12
CA ALA A 224 2.50 -12.34 -11.50
C ALA A 224 2.77 -13.40 -12.57
N LEU A 225 3.71 -14.32 -12.34
CA LEU A 225 4.04 -15.38 -13.29
C LEU A 225 3.18 -16.64 -13.08
N ILE A 226 2.80 -16.95 -11.84
CA ILE A 226 2.15 -18.20 -11.47
C ILE A 226 0.61 -18.10 -11.60
N PHE A 227 -0.01 -17.06 -11.05
CA PHE A 227 -1.47 -17.03 -10.94
C PHE A 227 -2.21 -16.92 -12.28
N PRO A 228 -1.76 -16.15 -13.29
CA PRO A 228 -2.39 -16.16 -14.61
C PRO A 228 -2.37 -17.54 -15.29
N VAL A 229 -1.40 -18.41 -14.94
CA VAL A 229 -1.28 -19.77 -15.49
C VAL A 229 -2.19 -20.76 -14.75
N ILE A 230 -2.32 -20.63 -13.43
CA ILE A 230 -3.14 -21.53 -12.60
C ILE A 230 -4.62 -21.14 -12.64
N PHE A 231 -4.91 -19.85 -12.60
CA PHE A 231 -6.25 -19.29 -12.53
C PHE A 231 -6.53 -18.46 -13.79
N PHE A 232 -6.94 -19.11 -14.88
CA PHE A 232 -7.05 -18.45 -16.19
C PHE A 232 -7.85 -17.13 -16.17
N GLU A 233 -9.08 -17.13 -15.63
CA GLU A 233 -9.94 -15.94 -15.66
C GLU A 233 -9.62 -14.92 -14.55
N LYS A 234 -9.26 -15.39 -13.35
CA LYS A 234 -9.03 -14.52 -12.16
C LYS A 234 -7.56 -14.20 -11.91
N GLY A 235 -6.64 -14.79 -12.66
CA GLY A 235 -5.23 -14.89 -12.27
C GLY A 235 -4.50 -13.57 -12.21
N VAL A 236 -4.78 -12.66 -13.15
CA VAL A 236 -4.20 -11.30 -13.14
C VAL A 236 -4.63 -10.55 -11.88
N ASP A 237 -5.92 -10.59 -11.54
CA ASP A 237 -6.44 -9.89 -10.38
C ASP A 237 -5.99 -10.52 -9.06
N LEU A 238 -5.80 -11.84 -9.03
CA LEU A 238 -5.14 -12.53 -7.93
C LEU A 238 -3.66 -12.12 -7.80
N SER A 239 -2.95 -11.85 -8.90
CA SER A 239 -1.58 -11.28 -8.82
C SER A 239 -1.60 -9.87 -8.23
N ILE A 240 -2.56 -9.03 -8.62
CA ILE A 240 -2.73 -7.66 -8.07
C ILE A 240 -3.02 -7.74 -6.57
N LEU A 241 -3.97 -8.58 -6.15
CA LEU A 241 -4.28 -8.84 -4.74
C LEU A 241 -3.06 -9.34 -3.99
N PHE A 242 -2.35 -10.32 -4.52
CA PHE A 242 -1.18 -10.89 -3.89
C PHE A 242 -0.10 -9.84 -3.67
N MET A 243 0.16 -9.00 -4.68
CA MET A 243 1.10 -7.89 -4.55
C MET A 243 0.67 -6.93 -3.42
N ALA A 244 -0.60 -6.53 -3.35
CA ALA A 244 -1.11 -5.73 -2.23
C ALA A 244 -0.85 -6.44 -0.88
N SER A 245 -1.16 -7.72 -0.78
CA SER A 245 -0.93 -8.49 0.44
C SER A 245 0.55 -8.60 0.83
N THR A 246 1.47 -8.71 -0.14
CA THR A 246 2.91 -8.64 0.16
C THR A 246 3.29 -7.31 0.81
N PHE A 247 2.65 -6.21 0.40
CA PHE A 247 2.94 -4.89 0.97
C PHE A 247 2.49 -4.77 2.41
N ALA A 248 1.41 -5.44 2.79
CA ALA A 248 0.99 -5.53 4.19
C ALA A 248 2.01 -6.34 5.01
N GLY A 249 2.52 -7.45 4.44
CA GLY A 249 3.54 -8.30 5.05
C GLY A 249 4.91 -7.62 5.26
N MET A 250 5.21 -6.53 4.53
CA MET A 250 6.40 -5.67 4.77
C MET A 250 6.34 -4.87 6.10
N SER A 251 5.28 -5.03 6.90
CA SER A 251 5.21 -4.37 8.20
C SER A 251 6.23 -4.97 9.17
N THR A 252 6.83 -4.14 10.02
CA THR A 252 7.76 -4.64 11.05
C THR A 252 7.06 -5.58 12.03
N ASP A 253 7.80 -6.50 12.65
CA ASP A 253 7.38 -7.37 13.77
C ASP A 253 6.72 -6.61 14.94
N LYS A 254 7.09 -5.36 15.17
CA LYS A 254 6.43 -4.49 16.16
C LYS A 254 5.01 -4.06 15.77
N LYS A 255 4.63 -4.21 14.50
CA LYS A 255 3.33 -3.83 13.94
C LYS A 255 2.48 -5.08 13.64
N ILE A 256 3.07 -6.10 13.03
CA ILE A 256 2.49 -7.45 12.90
C ILE A 256 3.10 -8.31 14.00
N ASN A 257 2.37 -8.50 15.10
CA ASN A 257 2.91 -9.05 16.33
C ASN A 257 2.56 -10.53 16.59
N ASN A 258 1.62 -11.10 15.84
CA ASN A 258 1.22 -12.50 15.97
C ASN A 258 0.48 -13.01 14.71
N PHE A 259 0.25 -14.32 14.68
CA PHE A 259 -0.45 -14.99 13.59
C PHE A 259 -1.88 -14.49 13.38
N ALA A 260 -2.64 -14.27 14.46
CA ALA A 260 -4.01 -13.76 14.37
C ALA A 260 -4.06 -12.37 13.72
N PHE A 261 -3.06 -11.52 13.97
CA PHE A 261 -2.92 -10.22 13.33
C PHE A 261 -2.71 -10.37 11.81
N MET A 262 -1.87 -11.32 11.38
CA MET A 262 -1.67 -11.61 9.96
C MET A 262 -2.97 -12.07 9.30
N VAL A 263 -3.70 -12.97 9.94
CA VAL A 263 -5.02 -13.45 9.46
C VAL A 263 -6.01 -12.30 9.31
N LEU A 264 -6.13 -11.43 10.34
CA LEU A 264 -7.04 -10.29 10.30
C LEU A 264 -6.65 -9.29 9.21
N VAL A 265 -5.37 -8.97 9.05
CA VAL A 265 -4.92 -8.07 7.98
C VAL A 265 -5.24 -8.68 6.61
N SER A 266 -4.99 -9.97 6.42
CA SER A 266 -5.27 -10.67 5.16
C SER A 266 -6.76 -10.66 4.81
N PHE A 267 -7.61 -10.85 5.83
CA PHE A 267 -9.06 -10.74 5.71
C PHE A 267 -9.48 -9.35 5.23
N PHE A 268 -9.01 -8.28 5.89
CA PHE A 268 -9.38 -6.92 5.50
C PHE A 268 -8.77 -6.49 4.16
N VAL A 269 -7.56 -6.93 3.81
CA VAL A 269 -6.97 -6.67 2.49
C VAL A 269 -7.83 -7.28 1.39
N SER A 270 -8.33 -8.50 1.59
CA SER A 270 -9.23 -9.18 0.64
C SER A 270 -10.53 -8.38 0.42
N ILE A 271 -11.17 -7.96 1.52
CA ILE A 271 -12.40 -7.17 1.47
C ILE A 271 -12.15 -5.83 0.76
N ILE A 272 -11.16 -5.08 1.21
CA ILE A 272 -10.88 -3.76 0.63
C ILE A 272 -10.44 -3.88 -0.82
N PHE A 273 -9.69 -4.93 -1.20
CA PHE A 273 -9.33 -5.15 -2.60
C PHE A 273 -10.57 -5.25 -3.50
N VAL A 274 -11.53 -6.08 -3.10
CA VAL A 274 -12.80 -6.27 -3.83
C VAL A 274 -13.65 -5.00 -3.83
N TYR A 275 -13.93 -4.41 -2.65
CA TYR A 275 -14.81 -3.24 -2.55
C TYR A 275 -14.18 -1.92 -3.01
N SER A 276 -12.85 -1.86 -3.14
CA SER A 276 -12.18 -0.71 -3.73
C SER A 276 -11.98 -0.86 -5.24
N TYR A 277 -12.32 -2.00 -5.86
CA TYR A 277 -11.92 -2.34 -7.23
C TYR A 277 -12.27 -1.24 -8.25
N SER A 278 -13.52 -0.76 -8.22
CA SER A 278 -14.05 0.28 -9.12
C SER A 278 -13.54 1.70 -8.83
N HIS A 279 -12.83 1.90 -7.71
CA HIS A 279 -12.35 3.22 -7.29
C HIS A 279 -10.88 3.41 -7.66
N PHE A 280 -10.56 4.54 -8.30
CA PHE A 280 -9.18 4.92 -8.60
C PHE A 280 -8.37 3.89 -9.40
N GLY A 281 -9.00 3.21 -10.37
CA GLY A 281 -8.32 2.25 -11.22
C GLY A 281 -7.24 2.90 -12.11
N GLY A 282 -6.17 2.15 -12.38
CA GLY A 282 -5.09 2.55 -13.28
C GLY A 282 -4.03 3.47 -12.69
N GLY A 283 -4.31 4.16 -11.59
CA GLY A 283 -3.29 4.93 -10.86
C GLY A 283 -2.31 4.04 -10.11
N GLY A 284 -1.02 4.39 -10.15
CA GLY A 284 0.01 3.72 -9.36
C GLY A 284 -0.22 3.86 -7.84
N GLY A 285 0.13 2.84 -7.07
CA GLY A 285 0.19 2.91 -5.60
C GLY A 285 -1.09 2.59 -4.82
N LYS A 286 -2.26 2.47 -5.46
CA LYS A 286 -3.54 2.11 -4.80
C LYS A 286 -3.41 0.89 -3.89
N LEU A 287 -2.72 -0.15 -4.37
CA LEU A 287 -2.46 -1.39 -3.61
C LEU A 287 -1.72 -1.13 -2.30
N GLY A 288 -0.77 -0.19 -2.30
CA GLY A 288 -0.10 0.21 -1.07
C GLY A 288 -1.04 0.90 -0.09
N THR A 289 -1.96 1.75 -0.57
CA THR A 289 -2.99 2.38 0.28
C THR A 289 -3.91 1.34 0.91
N ILE A 290 -4.33 0.31 0.16
CA ILE A 290 -5.12 -0.81 0.68
C ILE A 290 -4.39 -1.46 1.85
N SER A 291 -3.16 -1.91 1.63
CA SER A 291 -2.35 -2.60 2.64
C SER A 291 -2.06 -1.72 3.85
N PHE A 292 -1.74 -0.45 3.59
CA PHE A 292 -1.49 0.55 4.62
C PHE A 292 -2.69 0.78 5.53
N GLY A 293 -3.87 0.99 4.95
CA GLY A 293 -5.11 1.18 5.69
C GLY A 293 -5.52 -0.07 6.47
N CYS A 294 -5.38 -1.27 5.88
CA CYS A 294 -5.70 -2.53 6.58
C CYS A 294 -4.78 -2.77 7.78
N VAL A 295 -3.45 -2.59 7.64
CA VAL A 295 -2.51 -2.73 8.76
C VAL A 295 -2.79 -1.68 9.84
N LEU A 296 -3.06 -0.42 9.45
CA LEU A 296 -3.44 0.63 10.39
C LEU A 296 -4.72 0.29 11.14
N GLY A 297 -5.74 -0.17 10.42
CA GLY A 297 -7.05 -0.51 10.94
C GLY A 297 -7.01 -1.65 11.94
N VAL A 298 -6.40 -2.77 11.58
CA VAL A 298 -6.22 -3.92 12.50
C VAL A 298 -5.40 -3.51 13.73
N LYS A 299 -4.33 -2.72 13.54
CA LYS A 299 -3.56 -2.18 14.66
C LYS A 299 -4.42 -1.31 15.58
N GLY A 300 -5.30 -0.48 15.02
CA GLY A 300 -6.23 0.34 15.81
C GLY A 300 -7.23 -0.51 16.58
N ILE A 301 -7.79 -1.55 15.95
CA ILE A 301 -8.72 -2.51 16.56
C ILE A 301 -8.06 -3.21 17.75
N CYS A 302 -6.91 -3.85 17.55
CA CYS A 302 -6.22 -4.59 18.64
C CYS A 302 -5.84 -3.66 19.80
N ASN A 303 -5.43 -2.43 19.48
CA ASN A 303 -5.09 -1.43 20.48
C ASN A 303 -6.28 -0.91 21.30
N PHE A 304 -7.49 -0.98 20.76
CA PHE A 304 -8.71 -0.63 21.47
C PHE A 304 -9.03 -1.71 22.51
N PHE A 305 -9.02 -2.99 22.12
CA PHE A 305 -9.28 -4.11 23.03
C PHE A 305 -8.21 -4.26 24.12
N ASN A 306 -6.92 -4.09 23.78
CA ASN A 306 -5.85 -4.20 24.77
C ASN A 306 -5.87 -3.10 25.84
N ARG A 307 -6.53 -1.95 25.60
CA ARG A 307 -6.71 -0.93 26.64
C ARG A 307 -7.67 -1.38 27.74
N HIS A 308 -8.62 -2.25 27.44
CA HIS A 308 -9.57 -2.75 28.45
C HIS A 308 -8.92 -3.73 29.43
N ASN A 309 -7.92 -4.51 29.02
CA ASN A 309 -7.20 -5.42 29.93
C ASN A 309 -6.34 -4.70 30.98
N ILE A 310 -5.90 -3.46 30.72
CA ILE A 310 -5.12 -2.67 31.69
C ILE A 310 -6.02 -2.10 32.81
N PHE A 311 -7.32 -1.90 32.56
CA PHE A 311 -8.27 -1.44 33.58
C PHE A 311 -8.85 -2.57 34.42
N ILE A 312 -8.87 -3.81 33.92
CA ILE A 312 -9.38 -4.97 34.66
C ILE A 312 -8.33 -5.55 35.61
N LEU A 313 -7.03 -5.47 35.27
CA LEU A 313 -5.93 -5.90 36.15
C LEU A 313 -5.51 -4.85 37.21
N LYS A 314 -6.25 -3.74 37.31
CA LYS A 314 -6.05 -2.68 38.32
C LYS A 314 -7.23 -2.55 39.30
N LYS A 315 -8.15 -3.51 39.31
CA LYS A 315 -9.16 -3.65 40.36
C LYS A 315 -8.83 -4.84 41.24
#